data_AF-A0A3M6VJL7-F1
#
_entry.id   AF-A0A3M6VJL7-F1
#
_cell.length_a   1.000
_cell.length_b   1.000
_cell.length_c   1.000
_cell.angle_alpha   90.00
_cell.angle_beta   90.00
_cell.angle_gamma   90.00
#
_symmetry.space_group_name_H-M   'P 1'
#
loop_
_entity.id
_entity.type
_entity.pdbx_description
1 polymer ?
#
loop_
_entity_poly.entity_id
_entity_poly.type
_entity_poly.pdbx_seq_one_letter_code
_entity_poly.pdbx_strand_id
1 'polypeptide(L)' 'MIFTPSPTINYNFVAGVYAFFTALCALLSVLHFYSSQVEGFYIVLLPFVPCFLWSLMVRHRWLQQSKITGKNAEESKKQK' A
#
# COMPACT_ATOMS: atom_id res chain seq x y z
N MET A 1 12.17 -11.84 3.30
CA MET A 1 11.12 -12.56 2.56
C MET A 1 9.79 -11.87 2.65
N ILE A 2 9.22 -11.68 3.86
CA ILE A 2 7.87 -11.12 3.98
C ILE A 2 7.85 -9.69 3.37
N PHE A 3 8.64 -8.74 3.86
CA PHE A 3 8.69 -7.37 3.30
C PHE A 3 9.49 -7.21 1.98
N THR A 4 9.87 -8.29 1.32
CA THR A 4 10.66 -8.21 0.09
C THR A 4 9.71 -7.91 -1.08
N PRO A 5 9.87 -6.82 -1.83
CA PRO A 5 8.99 -6.51 -2.96
C PRO A 5 9.26 -7.46 -4.12
N SER A 6 8.19 -7.86 -4.81
CA SER A 6 8.27 -8.59 -6.09
C SER A 6 8.52 -7.61 -7.24
N PRO A 7 9.42 -7.93 -8.19
CA PRO A 7 9.71 -7.06 -9.33
C PRO A 7 8.54 -6.92 -10.31
N THR A 8 7.58 -7.84 -10.31
CA THR A 8 6.45 -7.85 -11.25
C THR A 8 5.23 -7.06 -10.77
N ILE A 9 5.23 -6.60 -9.52
CA ILE A 9 4.06 -5.98 -8.88
C ILE A 9 4.21 -4.47 -8.82
N ASN A 10 3.18 -3.74 -9.27
CA ASN A 10 3.10 -2.30 -9.10
C ASN A 10 2.60 -1.95 -7.69
N TYR A 11 3.53 -1.65 -6.79
CA TYR A 11 3.21 -1.30 -5.40
C TYR A 11 2.55 0.08 -5.22
N ASN A 12 2.57 0.97 -6.21
CA ASN A 12 1.76 2.19 -6.16
C ASN A 12 0.26 1.86 -6.28
N PHE A 13 -0.10 0.97 -7.20
CA PHE A 13 -1.48 0.51 -7.36
C PHE A 13 -1.96 -0.25 -6.11
N VAL A 14 -1.19 -1.22 -5.63
CA VAL A 14 -1.54 -2.01 -4.44
C VAL A 14 -1.75 -1.13 -3.21
N ALA A 15 -0.81 -0.20 -2.94
CA ALA A 15 -0.96 0.73 -1.82
C ALA A 15 -2.17 1.66 -1.99
N GLY A 16 -2.49 2.08 -3.21
CA GLY A 16 -3.66 2.91 -3.51
C GLY A 16 -4.99 2.19 -3.23
N VAL A 17 -5.12 0.93 -3.66
CA VAL A 17 -6.33 0.12 -3.41
C VAL A 17 -6.54 -0.08 -1.90
N TYR A 18 -5.48 -0.46 -1.17
CA TYR A 18 -5.60 -0.65 0.28
C TYR A 18 -5.82 0.67 1.02
N ALA A 19 -5.26 1.79 0.55
CA ALA A 19 -5.56 3.11 1.09
C ALA A 19 -7.05 3.45 0.93
N PHE A 20 -7.61 3.20 -0.25
CA PHE A 20 -9.02 3.47 -0.54
C PHE A 20 -9.95 2.70 0.40
N PHE A 21 -9.79 1.38 0.51
CA PHE A 21 -10.64 0.58 1.40
C PHE A 21 -10.40 0.83 2.88
N THR A 22 -9.18 1.19 3.28
CA THR A 22 -8.89 1.66 4.65
C THR A 22 -9.60 2.98 4.94
N ALA A 23 -9.61 3.92 3.99
CA ALA A 23 -10.34 5.18 4.14
C ALA A 23 -11.86 4.94 4.18
N LEU A 24 -12.37 4.04 3.35
CA LEU A 24 -13.78 3.64 3.37
C LEU A 24 -14.14 2.96 4.70
N CYS A 25 -13.26 2.12 5.26
CA CYS A 25 -13.43 1.55 6.59
C CYS A 25 -13.56 2.66 7.64
N ALA A 26 -12.64 3.64 7.63
CA ALA A 26 -12.69 4.76 8.56
C ALA A 26 -13.97 5.59 8.41
N LEU A 27 -14.38 5.85 7.16
CA LEU A 27 -15.62 6.57 6.86
C LEU A 27 -16.85 5.84 7.42
N LEU A 28 -16.97 4.53 7.17
CA LEU A 28 -18.08 3.72 7.67
C LEU A 28 -18.06 3.59 9.20
N SER A 29 -16.87 3.46 9.80
CA SER A 29 -16.71 3.46 11.26
C SER A 29 -17.18 4.77 11.88
N VAL A 30 -16.92 5.91 11.23
CA VAL A 30 -17.42 7.22 11.68
C VAL A 30 -18.93 7.33 11.45
N LEU A 31 -19.43 6.90 10.29
CA LEU A 31 -20.84 6.99 9.94
C LEU A 31 -21.74 6.14 10.85
N HIS A 32 -21.22 5.05 11.39
CA HIS A 32 -21.90 4.22 12.39
C HIS A 32 -22.38 5.05 13.61
N PHE A 33 -21.64 6.08 14.04
CA PHE A 33 -22.09 6.94 15.14
C PHE A 33 -23.33 7.79 14.80
N TYR A 34 -23.65 7.95 13.51
CA TYR A 34 -24.76 8.78 13.04
C TYR A 34 -25.94 7.95 12.52
N SER A 35 -25.71 6.70 12.10
CA SER A 35 -26.75 5.83 11.54
C SER A 35 -26.55 4.38 11.96
N SER A 36 -27.53 3.82 12.68
CA SER A 36 -27.57 2.40 13.04
C SER A 36 -27.75 1.48 11.83
N GLN A 37 -28.17 2.00 10.67
CA GLN A 37 -28.32 1.17 9.45
C GLN A 37 -26.98 0.66 8.89
N VAL A 38 -25.87 1.31 9.23
CA VAL A 38 -24.51 0.91 8.80
C VAL A 38 -23.72 0.24 9.92
N GLU A 39 -24.40 -0.15 11.00
CA GLU A 39 -23.78 -0.87 12.11
C GLU A 39 -23.07 -2.14 11.60
N GLY A 40 -21.80 -2.28 11.96
CA GLY A 40 -20.97 -3.43 11.58
C GLY A 40 -20.47 -3.43 10.12
N PHE A 41 -20.89 -2.52 9.25
CA PHE A 41 -20.48 -2.52 7.83
C PHE A 41 -18.97 -2.30 7.66
N TYR A 42 -18.32 -1.59 8.58
CA TYR A 42 -16.88 -1.37 8.54
C TYR A 42 -16.06 -2.63 8.92
N ILE A 43 -16.66 -3.62 9.59
CA ILE A 43 -15.95 -4.82 10.06
C ILE A 43 -15.39 -5.63 8.89
N VAL A 44 -16.12 -5.71 7.77
CA VAL A 44 -15.65 -6.42 6.57
C VAL A 44 -14.42 -5.74 5.95
N LEU A 45 -14.20 -4.45 6.26
CA LEU A 45 -13.07 -3.68 5.75
C LEU A 45 -11.88 -3.62 6.73
N LEU A 46 -12.03 -4.12 7.96
CA LEU A 46 -10.92 -4.16 8.94
C LEU A 46 -9.65 -4.85 8.43
N PRO A 47 -9.71 -5.97 7.66
CA PRO A 47 -8.51 -6.61 7.12
C PRO A 47 -7.69 -5.70 6.19
N PHE A 48 -8.28 -4.65 5.61
CA PHE A 48 -7.56 -3.73 4.73
C PHE A 48 -6.59 -2.82 5.49
N VAL A 49 -6.83 -2.55 6.77
CA VAL A 49 -5.97 -1.69 7.60
C VAL A 49 -4.56 -2.29 7.79
N PRO A 50 -4.38 -3.53 8.29
CA PRO A 50 -3.05 -4.14 8.38
C PRO A 50 -2.43 -4.36 7.00
N CYS A 51 -3.23 -4.70 5.98
CA CYS A 51 -2.75 -4.82 4.59
C CYS A 51 -2.24 -3.50 4.01
N PHE A 52 -2.86 -2.37 4.36
CA PHE A 52 -2.42 -1.06 3.94
C PHE A 52 -1.06 -0.71 4.56
N LEU A 53 -0.93 -0.86 5.88
CA LEU A 53 0.34 -0.63 6.58
C LEU A 53 1.47 -1.49 6.01
N TRP A 54 1.17 -2.77 5.78
CA TRP A 54 2.07 -3.69 5.13
C TRP A 54 2.51 -3.20 3.74
N SER A 55 1.54 -2.82 2.89
CA SER A 55 1.81 -2.37 1.53
C SER A 55 2.66 -1.10 1.48
N LEU A 56 2.52 -0.19 2.46
CA LEU A 56 3.37 0.99 2.57
C LEU A 56 4.82 0.60 2.85
N MET A 57 5.06 -0.35 3.76
CA MET A 57 6.40 -0.83 4.07
C MET A 57 7.06 -1.51 2.85
N VAL A 58 6.30 -2.34 2.13
CA VAL A 58 6.82 -3.00 0.92
C VAL A 58 7.04 -2.00 -0.22
N ARG A 59 6.12 -1.04 -0.42
CA ARG A 59 6.27 0.04 -1.40
C ARG A 59 7.50 0.89 -1.10
N HIS A 60 7.76 1.22 0.16
CA HIS A 60 8.96 1.96 0.54
C HIS A 60 10.23 1.20 0.10
N ARG A 61 10.30 -0.09 0.37
CA ARG A 61 11.44 -0.94 -0.06
C ARG A 61 11.54 -1.06 -1.58
N TRP A 62 10.42 -1.19 -2.28
CA TRP A 62 10.37 -1.22 -3.74
C TRP A 62 10.93 0.05 -4.36
N LEU A 63 10.55 1.22 -3.86
CA LEU A 63 11.08 2.51 -4.33
C LEU A 63 12.59 2.65 -4.09
N GLN A 64 13.10 2.14 -2.97
CA GLN A 64 14.55 2.13 -2.69
C GLN A 64 15.32 1.26 -3.69
N GLN A 65 14.82 0.07 -4.01
CA GLN A 65 15.44 -0.82 -5.01
C GLN A 65 15.46 -0.19 -6.41
N SER A 66 14.37 0.47 -6.83
CA SER A 66 14.30 1.16 -8.12
C SER A 66 15.33 2.29 -8.23
N LYS A 67 15.56 3.05 -7.14
CA LYS A 67 16.60 4.10 -7.11
C LYS A 67 18.01 3.53 -7.27
N ILE A 68 18.33 2.45 -6.56
CA ILE A 68 19.65 1.79 -6.62
C ILE A 68 19.89 1.24 -8.03
N THR A 69 18.90 0.56 -8.61
CA THR A 69 18.99 -0.01 -9.96
C THR A 69 19.18 1.10 -11.01
N GLY A 70 18.42 2.19 -10.91
CA GLY A 70 18.58 3.35 -11.79
C GLY A 70 19.97 3.98 -11.70
N LYS A 71 20.51 4.12 -10.48
CA LYS A 71 21.87 4.65 -10.27
C LYS A 71 22.95 3.78 -10.89
N ASN A 72 22.87 2.45 -10.72
CA ASN A 72 23.83 1.51 -11.30
C ASN A 72 23.79 1.50 -12.84
N ALA A 73 22.60 1.66 -13.43
CA ALA A 73 22.44 1.75 -14.88
C ALA A 73 23.04 3.04 -15.46
N GLU A 74 22.92 4.16 -14.74
CA GLU A 74 23.55 5.43 -15.10
C GLU A 74 25.09 5.37 -15.00
N GLU A 75 25.63 4.76 -13.95
CA GLU A 75 27.09 4.58 -13.80
C GLU A 75 27.68 3.68 -14.90
N SER A 76 26.98 2.60 -15.27
CA SER A 76 27.40 1.69 -16.34
C SER A 76 27.43 2.37 -17.72
N LYS A 77 26.59 3.39 -17.94
CA LYS A 77 26.59 4.19 -19.18
C LYS A 77 27.72 5.24 -19.22
N LYS A 78 28.21 5.70 -18.07
CA LYS A 78 29.32 6.66 -17.99
C LYS A 78 30.70 6.02 -18.15
N GLN A 79 30.81 4.72 -17.92
CA GLN A 79 32.04 3.94 -18.10
C GLN A 79 32.25 3.41 -19.53
N LYS A 80 31.28 3.64 -20.44
CA LYS A 80 31.35 3.26 -21.86
C LYS A 80 31.58 4.49 -22.72
#